data_AF-A0A7C5XYK9-F1
#
_entry.id   AF-A0A7C5XYK9-F1
#
_cell.length_a   1.000
_cell.length_b   1.000
_cell.length_c   1.000
_cell.angle_alpha   90.00
_cell.angle_beta   90.00
_cell.angle_gamma   90.00
#
_symmetry.space_group_name_H-M   'P 1'
#
loop_
_entity.id
_entity.type
_entity.pdbx_description
1 polymer ?
#
loop_
_entity_poly.entity_id
_entity_poly.type
_entity_poly.pdbx_seq_one_letter_code
_entity_poly.pdbx_strand_id
1 'polypeptide(L)'
;MKSLSEEVIDYTIDVLKDLISIPTVNPPGENYKKISDYLEKKLSELDMKTEIIEIPEDYLDRYYPYSPAHKGYPRYIVYARIGEGRPLIHFNGHYDVVPPGTGWSKDPFKPYVENDKFFGRGSSDMKGGIAAVLGLIKHLVDNKMISGKTIETVFVPDEEAGGVGTRYYVEKKISVPDYVIIAEPTSHRRINIGHKGMVRGVVKVYGKQVHGSVPWKGRNAFLDAARISLRFYEEYQKILTNRVTKAPVEAPEARHPTINLGGYAESTSRKDNIVPGEFIFSFDRRVIPEENITDVEREIKDLFNRIAQEYNAKIDVNILSSVPPSLTSSESKVVKISKECVKEVLKIDPWIGISYGRDDGVYYRSIGVETITYGPGVEGTAHMPDEYTSISDIEKVLRTYSCIVERLR
;
A
#
# COMPACT_ATOMS: atom_id res chain seq x y z
N MET A 1 15.31 9.20 -27.01
CA MET A 1 15.09 9.87 -25.71
C MET A 1 16.09 10.99 -25.56
N LYS A 2 15.65 12.18 -25.15
CA LYS A 2 16.58 13.23 -24.70
C LYS A 2 17.26 12.76 -23.41
N SER A 3 18.55 13.05 -23.24
CA SER A 3 19.27 12.72 -22.00
C SER A 3 18.73 13.56 -20.84
N LEU A 4 18.71 12.98 -19.63
CA LEU A 4 18.49 13.77 -18.42
C LEU A 4 19.67 14.71 -18.23
N SER A 5 19.39 15.98 -17.93
CA SER A 5 20.41 16.92 -17.49
C SER A 5 20.77 16.67 -16.03
N GLU A 6 22.00 16.99 -15.65
CA GLU A 6 22.43 17.00 -14.24
C GLU A 6 21.51 17.88 -13.40
N GLU A 7 21.05 19.02 -13.95
CA GLU A 7 20.09 19.93 -13.30
C GLU A 7 18.77 19.25 -12.88
N VAL A 8 18.26 18.30 -13.68
CA VAL A 8 17.05 17.54 -13.34
C VAL A 8 17.32 16.58 -12.18
N ILE A 9 18.50 15.95 -12.17
CA ILE A 9 18.89 15.03 -11.10
C ILE A 9 19.09 15.82 -9.79
N ASP A 10 19.82 16.92 -9.84
CA ASP A 10 20.06 17.78 -8.67
C ASP A 10 18.74 18.31 -8.09
N TYR A 11 17.84 18.80 -8.95
CA TYR A 11 16.48 19.20 -8.54
C TYR A 11 15.75 18.05 -7.84
N THR A 12 15.84 16.83 -8.36
CA THR A 12 15.17 15.65 -7.79
C THR A 12 15.72 15.30 -6.41
N ILE A 13 17.05 15.36 -6.25
CA ILE A 13 17.74 15.08 -4.98
C ILE A 13 17.39 16.15 -3.94
N ASP A 14 17.39 17.42 -4.32
CA ASP A 14 17.02 18.53 -3.43
C ASP A 14 15.56 18.41 -2.98
N VAL A 15 14.65 18.09 -3.91
CA VAL A 15 13.24 17.82 -3.57
C VAL A 15 13.12 16.67 -2.57
N LEU A 16 13.82 15.55 -2.79
CA LEU A 16 13.78 14.42 -1.87
C LEU A 16 14.28 14.79 -0.47
N LYS A 17 15.37 15.57 -0.41
CA LYS A 17 15.93 16.08 0.85
C LYS A 17 14.90 16.91 1.61
N ASP A 18 14.22 17.82 0.92
CA ASP A 18 13.20 18.67 1.54
C ASP A 18 11.98 17.86 2.00
N LEU A 19 11.52 16.90 1.18
CA LEU A 19 10.39 16.03 1.52
C LEU A 19 10.66 15.19 2.78
N ILE A 20 11.84 14.59 2.90
CA ILE A 20 12.21 13.79 4.10
C ILE A 20 12.38 14.69 5.32
N SER A 21 12.87 15.92 5.13
CA SER A 21 13.04 16.89 6.22
C SER A 21 11.71 17.41 6.82
N ILE A 22 10.57 17.02 6.23
CA ILE A 22 9.22 17.27 6.77
C ILE A 22 8.69 15.95 7.36
N PRO A 23 8.70 15.76 8.70
CA PRO A 23 8.25 14.52 9.32
C PRO A 23 6.74 14.34 9.19
N THR A 24 6.31 13.41 8.34
CA THR A 24 4.89 13.17 8.02
C THR A 24 4.37 11.88 8.64
N VAL A 25 4.66 11.71 9.93
CA VAL A 25 4.44 10.44 10.62
C VAL A 25 2.95 10.15 10.80
N ASN A 26 2.54 8.94 10.42
CA ASN A 26 1.19 8.43 10.52
C ASN A 26 1.15 7.08 11.24
N PRO A 27 0.31 6.89 12.27
CA PRO A 27 -0.52 7.90 12.96
C PRO A 27 0.31 8.90 13.79
N PRO A 28 -0.21 10.11 14.10
CA PRO A 28 -1.57 10.60 13.79
C PRO A 28 -1.69 11.39 12.48
N GLY A 29 -0.61 11.61 11.72
CA GLY A 29 -0.58 12.42 10.49
C GLY A 29 0.02 13.81 10.71
N GLU A 30 1.27 13.83 11.17
CA GLU A 30 1.98 15.05 11.52
C GLU A 30 2.40 15.88 10.29
N ASN A 31 2.43 17.20 10.40
CA ASN A 31 2.97 18.11 9.37
C ASN A 31 2.37 17.99 7.96
N TYR A 32 1.18 17.41 7.80
CA TYR A 32 0.55 17.24 6.48
C TYR A 32 0.28 18.57 5.77
N LYS A 33 -0.11 19.62 6.50
CA LYS A 33 -0.26 20.96 5.93
C LYS A 33 1.07 21.49 5.36
N LYS A 34 2.15 21.30 6.11
CA LYS A 34 3.49 21.75 5.71
C LYS A 34 3.97 21.04 4.44
N ILE A 35 3.78 19.71 4.33
CA ILE A 35 4.19 18.98 3.14
C ILE A 35 3.27 19.29 1.95
N SER A 36 1.96 19.47 2.18
CA SER A 36 1.03 19.81 1.09
C SER A 36 1.34 21.18 0.50
N ASP A 37 1.64 22.18 1.34
CA ASP A 37 2.00 23.53 0.88
C ASP A 37 3.34 23.52 0.13
N TYR A 38 4.31 22.69 0.58
CA TYR A 38 5.57 22.50 -0.12
C TYR A 38 5.39 21.86 -1.50
N LEU A 39 4.59 20.79 -1.60
CA LEU A 39 4.31 20.10 -2.85
C LEU A 39 3.53 20.99 -3.82
N GLU A 40 2.50 21.71 -3.35
CA GLU A 40 1.74 22.67 -4.16
C GLU A 40 2.68 23.74 -4.75
N LYS A 41 3.58 24.29 -3.92
CA LYS A 41 4.58 25.25 -4.39
C LYS A 41 5.47 24.67 -5.48
N LYS A 42 6.03 23.46 -5.26
CA LYS A 42 6.92 22.81 -6.24
C LYS A 42 6.22 22.49 -7.56
N LEU A 43 4.98 22.04 -7.51
CA LEU A 43 4.18 21.77 -8.71
C LEU A 43 3.85 23.06 -9.47
N SER A 44 3.54 24.14 -8.74
CA SER A 44 3.27 25.45 -9.33
C SER A 44 4.51 26.07 -9.99
N GLU A 45 5.70 25.89 -9.39
CA GLU A 45 7.00 26.28 -9.98
C GLU A 45 7.29 25.54 -11.30
N LEU A 46 6.64 24.40 -11.55
CA LEU A 46 6.72 23.62 -12.79
C LEU A 46 5.55 23.88 -13.76
N ASP A 47 4.90 25.04 -13.65
CA ASP A 47 3.77 25.48 -14.48
C ASP A 47 2.53 24.56 -14.42
N MET A 48 2.41 23.68 -13.41
CA MET A 48 1.22 22.87 -13.22
C MET A 48 0.12 23.70 -12.55
N LYS A 49 -1.14 23.48 -12.96
CA LYS A 49 -2.32 23.99 -12.25
C LYS A 49 -2.55 23.11 -11.03
N THR A 50 -2.62 23.69 -9.84
CA THR A 50 -2.66 22.98 -8.55
C THR A 50 -3.96 23.21 -7.79
N GLU A 51 -4.35 22.25 -6.95
CA GLU A 51 -5.44 22.36 -5.97
C GLU A 51 -5.08 21.54 -4.71
N ILE A 52 -5.20 22.14 -3.53
CA ILE A 52 -5.19 21.40 -2.26
C ILE A 52 -6.63 21.06 -1.88
N ILE A 53 -6.91 19.76 -1.72
CA ILE A 53 -8.23 19.24 -1.37
C ILE A 53 -8.18 18.71 0.07
N GLU A 54 -8.91 19.35 0.98
CA GLU A 54 -9.05 18.85 2.36
C GLU A 54 -10.10 17.73 2.45
N ILE A 55 -9.78 16.65 3.16
CA ILE A 55 -10.70 15.54 3.39
C ILE A 55 -11.62 15.89 4.57
N PRO A 56 -12.96 15.84 4.41
CA PRO A 56 -13.90 16.12 5.47
C PRO A 56 -13.71 15.22 6.69
N GLU A 57 -13.86 15.80 7.88
CA GLU A 57 -13.66 15.09 9.15
C GLU A 57 -14.61 13.90 9.32
N ASP A 58 -15.87 14.02 8.89
CA ASP A 58 -16.88 12.94 8.95
C ASP A 58 -16.54 11.76 8.02
N TYR A 59 -15.73 12.01 6.99
CA TYR A 59 -15.22 10.97 6.12
C TYR A 59 -14.07 10.22 6.81
N LEU A 60 -13.16 10.94 7.46
CA LEU A 60 -12.08 10.35 8.27
C LEU A 60 -12.63 9.53 9.43
N ASP A 61 -13.67 10.02 10.12
CA ASP A 61 -14.33 9.31 11.22
C ASP A 61 -14.82 7.92 10.81
N ARG A 62 -15.23 7.77 9.54
CA ARG A 62 -15.78 6.52 8.99
C ARG A 62 -14.72 5.60 8.40
N TYR A 63 -13.65 6.14 7.83
CA TYR A 63 -12.75 5.37 6.96
C TYR A 63 -11.29 5.34 7.41
N TYR A 64 -10.87 6.17 8.36
CA TYR A 64 -9.52 6.11 8.92
C TYR A 64 -9.43 4.99 9.97
N PRO A 65 -8.59 3.95 9.78
CA PRO A 65 -8.61 2.77 10.65
C PRO A 65 -8.20 3.02 12.10
N TYR A 66 -7.48 4.11 12.38
CA TYR A 66 -7.10 4.49 13.73
C TYR A 66 -8.01 5.57 14.33
N SER A 67 -9.22 5.79 13.80
CA SER A 67 -10.17 6.76 14.36
C SER A 67 -10.43 6.50 15.86
N PRO A 68 -10.42 7.54 16.73
CA PRO A 68 -10.37 8.98 16.43
C PRO A 68 -8.96 9.60 16.46
N ALA A 69 -7.87 8.85 16.26
CA ALA A 69 -6.51 9.39 16.36
C ALA A 69 -6.18 10.52 15.36
N HIS A 70 -6.96 10.67 14.28
CA HIS A 70 -6.81 11.76 13.30
C HIS A 70 -7.38 13.11 13.79
N LYS A 71 -8.13 13.15 14.90
CA LYS A 71 -8.76 14.38 15.38
C LYS A 71 -7.70 15.45 15.68
N GLY A 72 -7.87 16.64 15.10
CA GLY A 72 -6.88 17.73 15.17
C GLY A 72 -5.73 17.65 14.15
N TYR A 73 -5.73 16.62 13.29
CA TYR A 73 -4.75 16.42 12.22
C TYR A 73 -5.45 16.34 10.86
N PRO A 74 -5.75 17.47 10.20
CA PRO A 74 -6.45 17.47 8.91
C PRO A 74 -5.65 16.78 7.80
N ARG A 75 -6.35 16.29 6.78
CA ARG A 75 -5.78 15.54 5.65
C ARG A 75 -5.91 16.34 4.36
N TYR A 76 -4.81 16.46 3.62
CA TYR A 76 -4.74 17.28 2.42
C TYR A 76 -4.26 16.48 1.22
N ILE A 77 -5.06 16.40 0.17
CA ILE A 77 -4.63 15.81 -1.11
C ILE A 77 -4.08 16.96 -1.96
N VAL A 78 -2.89 16.77 -2.54
CA VAL A 78 -2.29 17.74 -3.47
C VAL A 78 -2.54 17.24 -4.88
N TYR A 79 -3.44 17.91 -5.59
CA TYR A 79 -3.75 17.66 -6.99
C TYR A 79 -2.98 18.64 -7.88
N ALA A 80 -2.43 18.17 -9.00
CA ALA A 80 -1.93 19.05 -10.03
C ALA A 80 -2.06 18.49 -11.44
N ARG A 81 -2.12 19.38 -12.43
CA ARG A 81 -2.28 19.03 -13.84
C ARG A 81 -1.51 19.95 -14.78
N ILE A 82 -0.95 19.39 -15.85
CA ILE A 82 -0.37 20.15 -16.96
C ILE A 82 -0.67 19.49 -18.32
N GLY A 83 -0.74 20.30 -19.36
CA GLY A 83 -1.05 19.86 -20.71
C GLY A 83 -2.54 19.73 -20.99
N GLU A 84 -2.84 19.41 -22.24
CA GLU A 84 -4.19 19.25 -22.77
C GLU A 84 -4.19 18.10 -23.79
N GLY A 85 -5.29 17.35 -23.85
CA GLY A 85 -5.44 16.20 -24.74
C GLY A 85 -5.28 14.85 -24.05
N ARG A 86 -5.14 13.80 -24.85
CA ARG A 86 -5.07 12.40 -24.42
C ARG A 86 -3.78 11.76 -24.97
N PRO A 87 -3.18 10.80 -24.26
CA PRO A 87 -3.68 10.22 -23.01
C PRO A 87 -3.50 11.16 -21.80
N LEU A 88 -4.35 10.96 -20.80
CA LEU A 88 -4.22 11.45 -19.44
C LEU A 88 -3.44 10.41 -18.64
N ILE A 89 -2.18 10.71 -18.34
CA ILE A 89 -1.28 9.86 -17.55
C ILE A 89 -1.25 10.42 -16.13
N HIS A 90 -1.67 9.60 -15.18
CA HIS A 90 -1.82 9.96 -13.78
C HIS A 90 -0.72 9.34 -12.93
N PHE A 91 -0.01 10.15 -12.17
CA PHE A 91 0.91 9.69 -11.14
C PHE A 91 0.28 9.85 -9.76
N ASN A 92 0.36 8.81 -8.95
CA ASN A 92 -0.05 8.84 -7.55
C ASN A 92 1.12 8.47 -6.64
N GLY A 93 1.16 9.11 -5.48
CA GLY A 93 2.11 8.76 -4.44
C GLY A 93 1.67 9.27 -3.08
N HIS A 94 1.98 8.52 -2.04
CA HIS A 94 1.69 8.93 -0.67
C HIS A 94 2.88 9.66 -0.06
N TYR A 95 2.58 10.67 0.76
CA TYR A 95 3.61 11.46 1.42
C TYR A 95 3.74 11.14 2.91
N ASP A 96 2.83 10.34 3.47
CA ASP A 96 2.90 9.90 4.85
C ASP A 96 3.97 8.83 5.03
N VAL A 97 4.42 8.66 6.27
CA VAL A 97 5.44 7.67 6.60
C VAL A 97 5.09 7.00 7.91
N VAL A 98 5.46 5.73 8.04
CA VAL A 98 5.37 5.04 9.34
C VAL A 98 6.31 5.66 10.39
N PRO A 99 6.03 5.50 11.69
CA PRO A 99 6.95 5.89 12.74
C PRO A 99 8.36 5.33 12.49
N PRO A 100 9.43 6.09 12.79
CA PRO A 100 10.79 5.64 12.52
C PRO A 100 11.20 4.44 13.39
N GLY A 101 10.57 4.25 14.55
CA GLY A 101 10.97 3.22 15.51
C GLY A 101 12.33 3.52 16.14
N THR A 102 12.97 2.48 16.68
CA THR A 102 14.28 2.55 17.33
C THR A 102 15.36 1.91 16.48
N GLY A 103 16.63 2.31 16.66
CA GLY A 103 17.78 1.66 16.02
C GLY A 103 18.32 2.37 14.79
N TRP A 104 17.90 3.61 14.54
CA TRP A 104 18.49 4.45 13.49
C TRP A 104 19.91 4.89 13.87
N SER A 105 20.82 4.82 12.90
CA SER A 105 22.20 5.26 13.06
C SER A 105 22.32 6.79 13.10
N LYS A 106 21.39 7.50 12.44
CA LYS A 106 21.28 8.97 12.42
C LYS A 106 19.82 9.40 12.52
N ASP A 107 19.59 10.70 12.69
CA ASP A 107 18.22 11.26 12.75
C ASP A 107 17.44 10.92 11.45
N PRO A 108 16.29 10.22 11.54
CA PRO A 108 15.54 9.72 10.38
C PRO A 108 15.02 10.83 9.46
N PHE A 109 14.86 12.05 9.99
CA PHE A 109 14.34 13.21 9.25
C PHE A 109 15.42 14.25 8.96
N LYS A 110 16.70 13.90 9.11
CA LYS A 110 17.85 14.66 8.60
C LYS A 110 18.53 13.85 7.50
N PRO A 111 17.99 13.92 6.27
CA PRO A 111 18.48 13.10 5.17
C PRO A 111 19.95 13.38 4.88
N TYR A 112 20.68 12.33 4.53
CA TYR A 112 22.07 12.41 4.11
C TYR A 112 22.37 11.42 3.00
N VAL A 113 23.35 11.76 2.18
CA VAL A 113 23.87 10.90 1.13
C VAL A 113 25.21 10.32 1.59
N GLU A 114 25.37 9.02 1.41
CA GLU A 114 26.64 8.35 1.59
C GLU A 114 26.89 7.42 0.40
N ASN A 115 27.89 7.77 -0.40
CA ASN A 115 28.13 7.18 -1.72
C ASN A 115 26.90 7.37 -2.64
N ASP A 116 26.22 6.29 -3.03
CA ASP A 116 25.02 6.32 -3.88
C ASP A 116 23.72 6.24 -3.05
N LYS A 117 23.82 5.99 -1.74
CA LYS A 117 22.66 5.76 -0.88
C LYS A 117 22.16 7.07 -0.28
N PHE A 118 20.87 7.33 -0.46
CA PHE A 118 20.16 8.47 0.11
C PHE A 118 19.32 7.97 1.29
N PHE A 119 19.77 8.27 2.51
CA PHE A 119 19.16 7.78 3.74
C PHE A 119 18.12 8.76 4.30
N GLY A 120 17.07 8.20 4.90
CA GLY A 120 16.04 8.95 5.62
C GLY A 120 14.69 8.22 5.59
N ARG A 121 13.83 8.47 6.58
CA ARG A 121 12.50 7.84 6.62
C ARG A 121 11.65 8.35 5.46
N GLY A 122 11.13 7.40 4.69
CA GLY A 122 10.37 7.63 3.46
C GLY A 122 11.21 7.87 2.23
N SER A 123 12.54 7.75 2.32
CA SER A 123 13.43 7.84 1.15
C SER A 123 13.12 6.77 0.11
N SER A 124 12.80 5.55 0.54
CA SER A 124 12.29 4.48 -0.31
C SER A 124 10.77 4.52 -0.38
N ASP A 125 10.07 4.64 0.76
CA ASP A 125 8.61 4.46 0.86
C ASP A 125 7.87 5.73 1.34
N MET A 126 7.32 6.56 0.46
CA MET A 126 7.58 6.58 -0.98
C MET A 126 7.95 7.98 -1.51
N LYS A 127 8.54 8.84 -0.66
CA LYS A 127 8.95 10.20 -1.03
C LYS A 127 10.01 10.21 -2.14
N GLY A 128 10.83 9.17 -2.26
CA GLY A 128 11.72 8.96 -3.41
C GLY A 128 10.96 8.88 -4.74
N GLY A 129 9.82 8.19 -4.75
CA GLY A 129 8.91 8.13 -5.90
C GLY A 129 8.29 9.49 -6.22
N ILE A 130 7.80 10.21 -5.21
CA ILE A 130 7.28 11.58 -5.38
C ILE A 130 8.34 12.50 -5.99
N ALA A 131 9.57 12.45 -5.48
CA ALA A 131 10.68 13.23 -6.01
C ALA A 131 10.96 12.88 -7.48
N ALA A 132 11.00 11.58 -7.84
CA ALA A 132 11.21 11.13 -9.22
C ALA A 132 10.09 11.61 -10.17
N VAL A 133 8.84 11.66 -9.70
CA VAL A 133 7.71 12.23 -10.47
C VAL A 133 7.90 13.73 -10.70
N LEU A 134 8.30 14.49 -9.68
CA LEU A 134 8.59 15.92 -9.82
C LEU A 134 9.78 16.17 -10.77
N GLY A 135 10.82 15.35 -10.70
CA GLY A 135 11.96 15.38 -11.62
C GLY A 135 11.56 15.07 -13.08
N LEU A 136 10.68 14.09 -13.28
CA LEU A 136 10.09 13.81 -14.60
C LEU A 136 9.35 15.04 -15.14
N ILE A 137 8.50 15.67 -14.33
CA ILE A 137 7.72 16.84 -14.76
C ILE A 137 8.66 17.97 -15.17
N LYS A 138 9.69 18.28 -14.35
CA LYS A 138 10.72 19.25 -14.71
C LYS A 138 11.36 18.92 -16.05
N HIS A 139 11.77 17.66 -16.25
CA HIS A 139 12.35 17.22 -17.52
C HIS A 139 11.40 17.45 -18.69
N LEU A 140 10.11 17.13 -18.55
CA LEU A 140 9.11 17.30 -19.61
C LEU A 140 8.84 18.79 -19.93
N VAL A 141 8.80 19.65 -18.91
CA VAL A 141 8.62 21.11 -19.05
C VAL A 141 9.82 21.74 -19.74
N ASP A 142 11.02 21.53 -19.20
CA ASP A 142 12.28 22.08 -19.73
C ASP A 142 12.48 21.71 -21.22
N ASN A 143 11.99 20.54 -21.62
CA ASN A 143 12.14 20.01 -22.97
C ASN A 143 10.92 20.17 -23.87
N LYS A 144 9.84 20.80 -23.40
CA LYS A 144 8.57 21.04 -24.12
C LYS A 144 7.91 19.76 -24.65
N MET A 145 7.88 18.70 -23.82
CA MET A 145 7.44 17.35 -24.21
C MET A 145 5.97 17.03 -23.86
N ILE A 146 5.25 18.00 -23.32
CA ILE A 146 3.87 17.84 -22.83
C ILE A 146 2.83 17.95 -23.94
N SER A 147 3.19 18.51 -25.11
CA SER A 147 2.23 18.74 -26.20
C SER A 147 1.45 17.47 -26.59
N GLY A 148 0.13 17.64 -26.77
CA GLY A 148 -0.82 16.62 -27.20
C GLY A 148 -1.23 15.59 -26.15
N LYS A 149 -0.79 15.73 -24.89
CA LYS A 149 -1.16 14.82 -23.79
C LYS A 149 -1.33 15.59 -22.49
N THR A 150 -1.86 14.92 -21.47
CA THR A 150 -2.06 15.50 -20.15
C THR A 150 -1.34 14.67 -19.10
N ILE A 151 -0.63 15.35 -18.18
CA ILE A 151 -0.02 14.73 -17.00
C ILE A 151 -0.76 15.24 -15.76
N GLU A 152 -1.18 14.32 -14.90
CA GLU A 152 -1.82 14.60 -13.62
C GLU A 152 -1.00 13.98 -12.48
N THR A 153 -0.89 14.69 -11.36
CA THR A 153 -0.32 14.16 -10.12
C THR A 153 -1.33 14.29 -8.99
N VAL A 154 -1.40 13.25 -8.16
CA VAL A 154 -2.17 13.28 -6.91
C VAL A 154 -1.32 12.70 -5.80
N PHE A 155 -0.86 13.59 -4.93
CA PHE A 155 -0.12 13.21 -3.72
C PHE A 155 -1.05 13.18 -2.52
N VAL A 156 -1.08 12.04 -1.84
CA VAL A 156 -2.13 11.71 -0.86
C VAL A 156 -1.58 11.45 0.54
N PRO A 157 -2.41 11.64 1.58
CA PRO A 157 -2.14 11.13 2.90
C PRO A 157 -2.67 9.70 3.10
N ASP A 158 -2.12 9.07 4.11
CA ASP A 158 -2.63 7.91 4.84
C ASP A 158 -2.65 6.57 4.07
N GLU A 159 -1.74 6.35 3.12
CA GLU A 159 -1.59 5.02 2.48
C GLU A 159 -1.24 3.97 3.56
N GLU A 160 -0.29 4.30 4.43
CA GLU A 160 0.27 3.44 5.49
C GLU A 160 -0.77 3.07 6.56
N ALA A 161 -1.87 3.82 6.62
CA ALA A 161 -3.00 3.56 7.51
C ALA A 161 -4.20 2.90 6.82
N GLY A 162 -4.23 2.80 5.49
CA GLY A 162 -5.33 2.20 4.76
C GLY A 162 -5.78 2.94 3.50
N GLY A 163 -5.08 3.97 3.05
CA GLY A 163 -5.30 4.67 1.77
C GLY A 163 -6.53 5.56 1.73
N VAL A 164 -6.92 6.17 2.86
CA VAL A 164 -8.13 7.03 2.92
C VAL A 164 -8.02 8.24 1.98
N GLY A 165 -6.81 8.76 1.75
CA GLY A 165 -6.54 9.84 0.80
C GLY A 165 -6.88 9.49 -0.64
N THR A 166 -6.26 8.44 -1.18
CA THR A 166 -6.57 7.98 -2.55
C THR A 166 -8.02 7.56 -2.68
N ARG A 167 -8.56 6.87 -1.68
CA ARG A 167 -9.98 6.48 -1.67
C ARG A 167 -10.89 7.69 -1.84
N TYR A 168 -10.69 8.74 -1.03
CA TYR A 168 -11.50 9.95 -1.11
C TYR A 168 -11.37 10.62 -2.49
N TYR A 169 -10.15 10.73 -3.01
CA TYR A 169 -9.92 11.31 -4.34
C TYR A 169 -10.69 10.54 -5.42
N VAL A 170 -10.56 9.22 -5.46
CA VAL A 170 -11.23 8.35 -6.44
C VAL A 170 -12.76 8.42 -6.31
N GLU A 171 -13.29 8.44 -5.08
CA GLU A 171 -14.74 8.47 -4.86
C GLU A 171 -15.39 9.83 -5.15
N LYS A 172 -14.67 10.95 -4.95
CA LYS A 172 -15.28 12.29 -4.88
C LYS A 172 -14.77 13.31 -5.88
N LYS A 173 -13.57 13.13 -6.42
CA LYS A 173 -12.84 14.19 -7.14
C LYS A 173 -12.24 13.78 -8.48
N ILE A 174 -12.12 12.48 -8.73
CA ILE A 174 -11.33 11.99 -9.86
C ILE A 174 -11.80 12.49 -11.23
N SER A 175 -10.83 12.91 -12.04
CA SER A 175 -10.94 12.97 -13.50
C SER A 175 -10.40 11.67 -14.10
N VAL A 176 -11.26 10.75 -14.54
CA VAL A 176 -10.86 9.38 -14.95
C VAL A 176 -9.69 9.38 -15.96
N PRO A 177 -8.48 8.95 -15.53
CA PRO A 177 -7.30 8.92 -16.38
C PRO A 177 -7.30 7.68 -17.29
N ASP A 178 -6.48 7.72 -18.35
CA ASP A 178 -6.30 6.54 -19.22
C ASP A 178 -5.36 5.53 -18.56
N TYR A 179 -4.32 6.04 -17.89
CA TYR A 179 -3.28 5.23 -17.25
C TYR A 179 -2.90 5.81 -15.89
N VAL A 180 -2.66 4.94 -14.91
CA VAL A 180 -2.12 5.31 -13.60
C VAL A 180 -0.79 4.63 -13.34
N ILE A 181 0.16 5.39 -12.81
CA ILE A 181 1.44 4.91 -12.32
C ILE A 181 1.54 5.29 -10.83
N ILE A 182 1.51 4.29 -9.95
CA ILE A 182 1.78 4.47 -8.51
C ILE A 182 3.30 4.41 -8.31
N ALA A 183 3.87 5.45 -7.72
CA ALA A 183 5.34 5.62 -7.63
C ALA A 183 6.01 4.86 -6.46
N GLU A 184 5.37 3.80 -5.94
CA GLU A 184 5.86 2.98 -4.81
C GLU A 184 7.22 2.32 -5.08
N PRO A 185 7.98 1.92 -4.05
CA PRO A 185 9.30 1.34 -4.20
C PRO A 185 9.25 -0.11 -4.68
N THR A 186 9.10 -0.30 -5.99
CA THR A 186 9.23 -1.61 -6.64
C THR A 186 10.65 -1.92 -7.07
N SER A 187 11.62 -1.08 -6.70
CA SER A 187 12.91 -0.94 -7.38
C SER A 187 12.77 -0.56 -8.87
N HIS A 188 13.90 -0.31 -9.52
CA HIS A 188 13.95 -0.08 -10.96
C HIS A 188 13.66 -1.33 -11.82
N ARG A 189 13.55 -2.53 -11.22
CA ARG A 189 13.54 -3.82 -11.94
C ARG A 189 12.22 -4.56 -11.96
N ARG A 190 11.24 -4.16 -11.14
CA ARG A 190 9.95 -4.85 -11.00
C ARG A 190 8.82 -3.91 -11.36
N ILE A 191 7.88 -4.38 -12.18
CA ILE A 191 6.64 -3.67 -12.49
C ILE A 191 5.50 -4.45 -11.84
N ASN A 192 4.90 -3.86 -10.82
CA ASN A 192 3.76 -4.47 -10.14
C ASN A 192 2.47 -4.10 -10.88
N ILE A 193 1.69 -5.11 -11.24
CA ILE A 193 0.44 -4.95 -12.01
C ILE A 193 -0.80 -5.20 -11.16
N GLY A 194 -0.64 -5.38 -9.85
CA GLY A 194 -1.72 -5.71 -8.95
C GLY A 194 -1.20 -6.19 -7.61
N HIS A 195 -2.11 -6.65 -6.75
CA HIS A 195 -1.77 -7.22 -5.47
C HIS A 195 -2.76 -8.29 -5.02
N LYS A 196 -2.31 -9.12 -4.07
CA LYS A 196 -3.23 -9.95 -3.29
C LYS A 196 -4.13 -9.09 -2.41
N GLY A 197 -5.40 -9.47 -2.31
CA GLY A 197 -6.31 -8.92 -1.32
C GLY A 197 -6.05 -9.50 0.07
N MET A 198 -6.82 -9.07 1.05
CA MET A 198 -6.77 -9.61 2.40
C MET A 198 -8.12 -9.55 3.09
N VAL A 199 -8.40 -10.54 3.91
CA VAL A 199 -9.49 -10.57 4.88
C VAL A 199 -8.88 -10.82 6.25
N ARG A 200 -9.01 -9.86 7.15
CA ARG A 200 -8.49 -9.93 8.52
C ARG A 200 -9.63 -9.87 9.51
N GLY A 201 -9.51 -10.64 10.57
CA GLY A 201 -10.55 -10.69 11.59
C GLY A 201 -10.12 -11.39 12.86
N VAL A 202 -11.09 -11.55 13.75
CA VAL A 202 -10.96 -12.31 15.00
C VAL A 202 -12.10 -13.30 15.16
N VAL A 203 -11.78 -14.40 15.82
CA VAL A 203 -12.77 -15.33 16.36
C VAL A 203 -12.74 -15.20 17.87
N LYS A 204 -13.87 -14.80 18.45
CA LYS A 204 -14.10 -14.83 19.90
C LYS A 204 -14.80 -16.14 20.24
N VAL A 205 -14.28 -16.85 21.22
CA VAL A 205 -14.83 -18.12 21.70
C VAL A 205 -15.29 -17.94 23.13
N TYR A 206 -16.52 -18.36 23.42
CA TYR A 206 -17.14 -18.20 24.72
C TYR A 206 -17.20 -19.53 25.48
N GLY A 207 -16.81 -19.48 26.75
CA GLY A 207 -16.85 -20.56 27.71
C GLY A 207 -17.63 -20.18 28.96
N LYS A 208 -17.24 -20.78 30.09
CA LYS A 208 -17.80 -20.49 31.41
C LYS A 208 -16.67 -20.41 32.42
N GLN A 209 -16.40 -19.19 32.87
CA GLN A 209 -15.33 -18.90 33.82
C GLN A 209 -15.65 -19.49 35.19
N VAL A 210 -14.65 -20.15 35.79
CA VAL A 210 -14.66 -20.66 37.17
C VAL A 210 -13.24 -20.62 37.74
N HIS A 211 -13.12 -20.83 39.05
CA HIS A 211 -11.80 -20.96 39.69
C HIS A 211 -11.02 -22.14 39.09
N GLY A 212 -9.72 -21.97 38.84
CA GLY A 212 -8.88 -22.94 38.14
C GLY A 212 -8.77 -24.31 38.82
N SER A 213 -9.05 -24.39 40.13
CA SER A 213 -9.08 -25.65 40.89
C SER A 213 -10.39 -26.46 40.74
N VAL A 214 -11.42 -25.91 40.10
CA VAL A 214 -12.72 -26.58 39.90
C VAL A 214 -13.16 -26.56 38.42
N PRO A 215 -12.30 -26.96 37.47
CA PRO A 215 -12.54 -26.73 36.05
C PRO A 215 -13.80 -27.43 35.51
N TRP A 216 -14.23 -28.54 36.13
CA TRP A 216 -15.46 -29.27 35.79
C TRP A 216 -16.75 -28.46 36.01
N LYS A 217 -16.71 -27.34 36.74
CA LYS A 217 -17.86 -26.42 36.90
C LYS A 217 -17.98 -25.41 35.75
N GLY A 218 -16.95 -25.30 34.92
CA GLY A 218 -16.81 -24.34 33.84
C GLY A 218 -16.76 -24.97 32.46
N ARG A 219 -16.39 -24.14 31.48
CA ARG A 219 -16.11 -24.54 30.09
C ARG A 219 -14.95 -23.71 29.61
N ASN A 220 -13.86 -24.36 29.22
CA ASN A 220 -12.61 -23.68 28.92
C ASN A 220 -12.62 -23.12 27.49
N ALA A 221 -12.76 -21.79 27.37
CA ALA A 221 -12.80 -21.12 26.07
C ALA A 221 -11.51 -21.30 25.26
N PHE A 222 -10.34 -21.41 25.92
CA PHE A 222 -9.06 -21.65 25.25
C PHE A 222 -9.02 -23.04 24.60
N LEU A 223 -9.48 -24.08 25.30
CA LEU A 223 -9.50 -25.43 24.72
C LEU A 223 -10.45 -25.54 23.53
N ASP A 224 -11.61 -24.88 23.59
CA ASP A 224 -12.52 -24.80 22.45
C ASP A 224 -11.88 -24.01 21.30
N ALA A 225 -11.25 -22.87 21.59
CA ALA A 225 -10.54 -22.08 20.58
C ALA A 225 -9.44 -22.88 19.89
N ALA A 226 -8.61 -23.61 20.64
CA ALA A 226 -7.53 -24.42 20.10
C ALA A 226 -8.05 -25.55 19.19
N ARG A 227 -9.13 -26.22 19.57
CA ARG A 227 -9.78 -27.27 18.76
C ARG A 227 -10.37 -26.69 17.48
N ILE A 228 -11.10 -25.58 17.59
CA ILE A 228 -11.74 -24.91 16.46
C ILE A 228 -10.68 -24.39 15.48
N SER A 229 -9.64 -23.72 15.97
CA SER A 229 -8.59 -23.12 15.13
C SER A 229 -7.80 -24.17 14.37
N LEU A 230 -7.40 -25.26 15.04
CA LEU A 230 -6.64 -26.33 14.40
C LEU A 230 -7.48 -27.03 13.33
N ARG A 231 -8.72 -27.41 13.67
CA ARG A 231 -9.61 -28.06 12.70
C ARG A 231 -9.96 -27.16 11.52
N PHE A 232 -10.21 -25.88 11.78
CA PHE A 232 -10.42 -24.89 10.72
C PHE A 232 -9.21 -24.85 9.79
N TYR A 233 -7.99 -24.75 10.34
CA TYR A 233 -6.78 -24.71 9.52
C TYR A 233 -6.63 -25.96 8.64
N GLU A 234 -6.81 -27.15 9.19
CA GLU A 234 -6.70 -28.42 8.45
C GLU A 234 -7.73 -28.55 7.32
N GLU A 235 -8.97 -28.11 7.55
CA GLU A 235 -10.02 -28.14 6.52
C GLU A 235 -9.84 -27.02 5.48
N TYR A 236 -9.49 -25.82 5.92
CA TYR A 236 -9.36 -24.65 5.07
C TYR A 236 -8.13 -24.71 4.16
N GLN A 237 -7.02 -25.27 4.65
CA GLN A 237 -5.81 -25.49 3.83
C GLN A 237 -6.11 -26.26 2.55
N LYS A 238 -7.01 -27.26 2.59
CA LYS A 238 -7.42 -28.03 1.40
C LYS A 238 -8.12 -27.17 0.35
N ILE A 239 -8.90 -26.17 0.79
CA ILE A 239 -9.55 -25.21 -0.09
C ILE A 239 -8.49 -24.31 -0.73
N LEU A 240 -7.56 -23.80 0.09
CA LEU A 240 -6.51 -22.88 -0.36
C LEU A 240 -5.56 -23.52 -1.38
N THR A 241 -5.10 -24.76 -1.13
CA THR A 241 -4.17 -25.46 -2.04
C THR A 241 -4.77 -25.78 -3.40
N ASN A 242 -6.10 -25.87 -3.50
CA ASN A 242 -6.80 -26.12 -4.76
C ASN A 242 -7.01 -24.84 -5.59
N ARG A 243 -6.79 -23.65 -5.01
CA ARG A 243 -6.92 -22.37 -5.71
C ARG A 243 -5.56 -21.87 -6.15
N VAL A 244 -5.44 -21.52 -7.42
CA VAL A 244 -4.17 -21.11 -8.04
C VAL A 244 -4.39 -19.87 -8.87
N THR A 245 -3.60 -18.84 -8.63
CA THR A 245 -3.61 -17.65 -9.47
C THR A 245 -2.84 -17.88 -10.77
N LYS A 246 -3.38 -17.27 -11.83
CA LYS A 246 -2.73 -17.11 -13.13
C LYS A 246 -1.87 -15.86 -13.17
N ALA A 247 -2.07 -14.92 -12.24
CA ALA A 247 -1.23 -13.75 -12.12
C ALA A 247 0.23 -14.17 -11.83
N PRO A 248 1.22 -13.51 -12.45
CA PRO A 248 2.61 -13.79 -12.12
C PRO A 248 2.92 -13.41 -10.66
N VAL A 249 3.63 -14.29 -9.97
CA VAL A 249 4.09 -14.11 -8.58
C VAL A 249 5.53 -14.57 -8.48
N GLU A 250 6.28 -14.03 -7.52
CA GLU A 250 7.71 -14.30 -7.38
C GLU A 250 7.97 -15.71 -6.82
N ALA A 251 7.40 -16.03 -5.65
CA ALA A 251 7.44 -17.36 -5.05
C ALA A 251 6.31 -18.28 -5.57
N PRO A 252 6.59 -19.55 -5.91
CA PRO A 252 5.57 -20.53 -6.29
C PRO A 252 4.45 -20.70 -5.25
N GLU A 253 4.77 -20.66 -3.96
CA GLU A 253 3.83 -20.75 -2.84
C GLU A 253 2.84 -19.58 -2.86
N ALA A 254 3.28 -18.41 -3.33
CA ALA A 254 2.43 -17.25 -3.47
C ALA A 254 1.39 -17.40 -4.60
N ARG A 255 1.38 -18.49 -5.37
CA ARG A 255 0.30 -18.75 -6.32
C ARG A 255 -1.01 -19.10 -5.65
N HIS A 256 -0.96 -19.53 -4.39
CA HIS A 256 -2.13 -19.89 -3.61
C HIS A 256 -2.55 -18.73 -2.69
N PRO A 257 -3.84 -18.62 -2.36
CA PRO A 257 -4.25 -17.86 -1.20
C PRO A 257 -3.66 -18.50 0.06
N THR A 258 -3.43 -17.71 1.10
CA THR A 258 -2.82 -18.18 2.35
C THR A 258 -3.68 -17.78 3.53
N ILE A 259 -3.56 -18.52 4.65
CA ILE A 259 -4.14 -18.13 5.93
C ILE A 259 -3.10 -18.26 7.03
N ASN A 260 -3.03 -17.24 7.87
CA ASN A 260 -2.31 -17.24 9.13
C ASN A 260 -3.32 -17.11 10.28
N LEU A 261 -3.14 -17.88 11.35
CA LEU A 261 -3.97 -17.84 12.55
C LEU A 261 -3.12 -17.44 13.76
N GLY A 262 -3.73 -16.72 14.70
CA GLY A 262 -3.12 -16.47 16.00
C GLY A 262 -1.98 -15.46 16.00
N GLY A 263 -1.93 -14.54 15.02
CA GLY A 263 -1.00 -13.38 15.07
C GLY A 263 -1.14 -12.59 16.39
N TYR A 264 -2.31 -12.67 17.01
CA TYR A 264 -2.49 -12.55 18.45
C TYR A 264 -3.53 -13.56 18.94
N ALA A 265 -3.36 -14.03 20.17
CA ALA A 265 -4.25 -14.98 20.82
C ALA A 265 -4.23 -14.76 22.35
N GLU A 266 -5.36 -14.43 22.97
CA GLU A 266 -5.40 -14.12 24.39
C GLU A 266 -6.75 -14.41 25.07
N SER A 267 -6.69 -14.66 26.39
CA SER A 267 -7.86 -14.64 27.28
C SER A 267 -8.10 -13.19 27.70
N THR A 268 -9.34 -12.71 27.58
CA THR A 268 -9.67 -11.32 27.93
C THR A 268 -9.49 -11.00 29.41
N SER A 269 -9.56 -12.01 30.27
CA SER A 269 -9.29 -11.88 31.70
C SER A 269 -7.80 -11.75 32.06
N ARG A 270 -6.88 -12.22 31.20
CA ARG A 270 -5.42 -12.29 31.46
C ARG A 270 -5.05 -12.81 32.87
N LYS A 271 -5.69 -13.91 33.30
CA LYS A 271 -5.44 -14.59 34.59
C LYS A 271 -5.18 -16.08 34.39
N ASP A 272 -4.25 -16.64 35.17
CA ASP A 272 -3.82 -18.04 35.17
C ASP A 272 -4.61 -18.92 36.16
N ASN A 273 -5.08 -18.35 37.27
CA ASN A 273 -5.81 -19.08 38.32
C ASN A 273 -7.32 -19.29 38.05
N ILE A 274 -7.74 -19.22 36.78
CA ILE A 274 -9.12 -19.38 36.34
C ILE A 274 -9.22 -20.32 35.12
N VAL A 275 -10.42 -20.86 34.90
CA VAL A 275 -10.81 -21.33 33.57
C VAL A 275 -11.25 -20.12 32.75
N PRO A 276 -10.70 -19.86 31.55
CA PRO A 276 -11.08 -18.69 30.76
C PRO A 276 -12.52 -18.81 30.26
N GLY A 277 -13.33 -17.79 30.56
CA GLY A 277 -14.70 -17.67 30.07
C GLY A 277 -14.80 -17.09 28.66
N GLU A 278 -13.74 -16.49 28.15
CA GLU A 278 -13.64 -15.95 26.80
C GLU A 278 -12.19 -16.06 26.33
N PHE A 279 -12.01 -16.35 25.04
CA PHE A 279 -10.70 -16.40 24.40
C PHE A 279 -10.82 -15.89 22.97
N ILE A 280 -9.84 -15.09 22.52
CA ILE A 280 -9.85 -14.46 21.20
C ILE A 280 -8.59 -14.85 20.45
N PHE A 281 -8.70 -15.19 19.18
CA PHE A 281 -7.56 -15.33 18.27
C PHE A 281 -7.84 -14.67 16.91
N SER A 282 -6.78 -14.17 16.27
CA SER A 282 -6.90 -13.50 14.96
C SER A 282 -6.68 -14.41 13.76
N PHE A 283 -7.10 -13.96 12.59
CA PHE A 283 -6.73 -14.54 11.30
C PHE A 283 -6.37 -13.46 10.27
N ASP A 284 -5.42 -13.77 9.39
CA ASP A 284 -5.06 -13.00 8.18
C ASP A 284 -5.13 -13.96 6.99
N ARG A 285 -6.07 -13.70 6.09
CA ARG A 285 -6.32 -14.53 4.93
C ARG A 285 -6.04 -13.73 3.66
N ARG A 286 -5.03 -14.12 2.88
CA ARG A 286 -4.68 -13.47 1.61
C ARG A 286 -5.55 -13.96 0.46
N VAL A 287 -6.02 -13.03 -0.36
CA VAL A 287 -6.98 -13.25 -1.46
C VAL A 287 -6.29 -13.12 -2.81
N ILE A 288 -6.48 -14.08 -3.71
CA ILE A 288 -5.92 -14.02 -5.06
C ILE A 288 -6.92 -13.38 -6.05
N PRO A 289 -6.46 -12.82 -7.19
CA PRO A 289 -7.32 -12.13 -8.17
C PRO A 289 -8.54 -12.91 -8.68
N GLU A 290 -8.47 -14.24 -8.69
CA GLU A 290 -9.55 -15.12 -9.13
C GLU A 290 -10.67 -15.32 -8.09
N GLU A 291 -10.52 -14.78 -6.88
CA GLU A 291 -11.48 -14.94 -5.79
C GLU A 291 -12.33 -13.70 -5.58
N ASN A 292 -13.61 -13.92 -5.32
CA ASN A 292 -14.49 -12.86 -4.84
C ASN A 292 -14.37 -12.71 -3.32
N ILE A 293 -14.09 -11.49 -2.85
CA ILE A 293 -13.84 -11.25 -1.43
C ILE A 293 -15.06 -11.50 -0.54
N THR A 294 -16.27 -11.21 -1.01
CA THR A 294 -17.50 -11.44 -0.24
C THR A 294 -17.79 -12.92 -0.06
N ASP A 295 -17.45 -13.74 -1.07
CA ASP A 295 -17.54 -15.19 -0.96
C ASP A 295 -16.50 -15.76 0.01
N VAL A 296 -15.28 -15.22 0.00
CA VAL A 296 -14.23 -15.59 0.96
C VAL A 296 -14.64 -15.25 2.40
N GLU A 297 -15.20 -14.06 2.65
CA GLU A 297 -15.70 -13.70 3.98
C GLU A 297 -16.79 -14.63 4.47
N ARG A 298 -17.75 -14.96 3.59
CA ARG A 298 -18.84 -15.90 3.89
C ARG A 298 -18.28 -17.29 4.18
N GLU A 299 -17.38 -17.78 3.33
CA GLU A 299 -16.72 -19.09 3.48
C GLU A 299 -15.99 -19.22 4.82
N ILE A 300 -15.23 -18.21 5.24
CA ILE A 300 -14.54 -18.20 6.54
C ILE A 300 -15.55 -18.27 7.69
N LYS A 301 -16.58 -17.42 7.66
CA LYS A 301 -17.62 -17.37 8.70
C LYS A 301 -18.36 -18.70 8.79
N ASP A 302 -18.78 -19.25 7.66
CA ASP A 302 -19.55 -20.50 7.59
C ASP A 302 -18.73 -21.69 8.11
N LEU A 303 -17.45 -21.77 7.74
CA LEU A 303 -16.57 -22.84 8.20
C LEU A 303 -16.34 -22.79 9.72
N PHE A 304 -16.03 -21.62 10.27
CA PHE A 304 -15.88 -21.45 11.72
C PHE A 304 -17.18 -21.79 12.46
N ASN A 305 -18.32 -21.29 11.98
CA ASN A 305 -19.63 -21.53 12.61
C ASN A 305 -20.01 -23.01 12.58
N ARG A 306 -19.79 -23.70 11.45
CA ARG A 306 -20.03 -25.14 11.35
C ARG A 306 -19.17 -25.92 12.34
N ILE A 307 -17.86 -25.67 12.37
CA ILE A 307 -16.94 -26.36 13.29
C ILE A 307 -17.33 -26.09 14.75
N ALA A 308 -17.69 -24.86 15.08
CA ALA A 308 -18.15 -24.51 16.42
C ALA A 308 -19.43 -25.26 16.82
N GLN A 309 -20.41 -25.38 15.92
CA GLN A 309 -21.64 -26.16 16.16
C GLN A 309 -21.31 -27.63 16.47
N GLU A 310 -20.38 -28.24 15.74
CA GLU A 310 -19.97 -29.63 15.96
C GLU A 310 -19.28 -29.84 17.32
N TYR A 311 -18.58 -28.83 17.84
CA TYR A 311 -18.03 -28.81 19.20
C TYR A 311 -19.01 -28.27 20.26
N ASN A 312 -20.26 -27.98 19.88
CA ASN A 312 -21.25 -27.30 20.71
C ASN A 312 -20.70 -26.01 21.35
N ALA A 313 -19.77 -25.33 20.68
CA ALA A 313 -19.11 -24.12 21.17
C ALA A 313 -19.86 -22.87 20.69
N LYS A 314 -19.85 -21.82 21.51
CA LYS A 314 -20.36 -20.51 21.11
C LYS A 314 -19.20 -19.65 20.65
N ILE A 315 -19.31 -19.09 19.45
CA ILE A 315 -18.30 -18.21 18.88
C ILE A 315 -18.93 -16.94 18.29
N ASP A 316 -18.09 -15.95 18.02
CA ASP A 316 -18.39 -14.78 17.21
C ASP A 316 -17.20 -14.51 16.26
N VAL A 317 -17.49 -14.35 14.97
CA VAL A 317 -16.48 -14.18 13.91
C VAL A 317 -16.60 -12.77 13.34
N ASN A 318 -15.65 -11.91 13.72
CA ASN A 318 -15.65 -10.51 13.34
C ASN A 318 -14.60 -10.24 12.27
N ILE A 319 -15.05 -9.80 11.09
CA ILE A 319 -14.17 -9.28 10.05
C ILE A 319 -13.86 -7.84 10.41
N LEU A 320 -12.58 -7.54 10.59
CA LEU A 320 -12.09 -6.21 10.99
C LEU A 320 -11.65 -5.39 9.78
N SER A 321 -11.12 -6.04 8.75
CA SER A 321 -10.68 -5.38 7.53
C SER A 321 -10.78 -6.31 6.33
N SER A 322 -11.12 -5.75 5.19
CA SER A 322 -11.32 -6.47 3.94
C SER A 322 -10.86 -5.58 2.78
N VAL A 323 -9.93 -6.09 1.97
CA VAL A 323 -9.41 -5.40 0.78
C VAL A 323 -9.43 -6.37 -0.38
N PRO A 324 -10.16 -6.08 -1.48
CA PRO A 324 -10.22 -6.96 -2.63
C PRO A 324 -8.83 -7.11 -3.28
N PRO A 325 -8.55 -8.27 -3.91
CA PRO A 325 -7.39 -8.36 -4.80
C PRO A 325 -7.60 -7.42 -5.99
N SER A 326 -6.50 -6.99 -6.61
CA SER A 326 -6.58 -6.17 -7.82
C SER A 326 -5.54 -6.60 -8.83
N LEU A 327 -5.88 -6.50 -10.12
CA LEU A 327 -5.02 -6.91 -11.22
C LEU A 327 -5.33 -6.09 -12.47
N THR A 328 -4.31 -5.43 -12.99
CA THR A 328 -4.26 -4.90 -14.35
C THR A 328 -3.82 -6.02 -15.28
N SER A 329 -4.48 -6.16 -16.43
CA SER A 329 -4.12 -7.19 -17.43
C SER A 329 -2.65 -7.05 -17.86
N SER A 330 -1.93 -8.16 -17.96
CA SER A 330 -0.58 -8.19 -18.53
C SER A 330 -0.56 -7.74 -20.00
N GLU A 331 -1.71 -7.82 -20.67
CA GLU A 331 -1.88 -7.41 -22.06
C GLU A 331 -2.19 -5.92 -22.23
N SER A 332 -2.42 -5.19 -21.12
CA SER A 332 -2.72 -3.77 -21.10
C SER A 332 -1.58 -2.94 -21.71
N LYS A 333 -1.95 -1.77 -22.25
CA LYS A 333 -1.01 -0.96 -23.01
C LYS A 333 0.06 -0.36 -22.11
N VAL A 334 -0.31 0.08 -20.90
CA VAL A 334 0.64 0.61 -19.91
C VAL A 334 1.66 -0.44 -19.47
N VAL A 335 1.25 -1.72 -19.31
CA VAL A 335 2.17 -2.79 -18.90
C VAL A 335 3.17 -3.11 -20.01
N LYS A 336 2.71 -3.25 -21.26
CA LYS A 336 3.57 -3.53 -22.41
C LYS A 336 4.60 -2.42 -22.64
N ILE A 337 4.14 -1.16 -22.65
CA ILE A 337 5.03 0.00 -22.86
C ILE A 337 6.03 0.11 -21.71
N SER A 338 5.62 -0.08 -20.47
CA SER A 338 6.53 -0.02 -19.33
C SER A 338 7.59 -1.11 -19.38
N LYS A 339 7.20 -2.33 -19.77
CA LYS A 339 8.15 -3.43 -20.01
C LYS A 339 9.20 -3.07 -21.06
N GLU A 340 8.76 -2.54 -22.20
CA GLU A 340 9.63 -2.13 -23.30
C GLU A 340 10.57 -1.00 -22.88
N CYS A 341 10.07 -0.01 -22.15
CA CYS A 341 10.87 1.10 -21.65
C CYS A 341 11.94 0.66 -20.66
N VAL A 342 11.61 -0.22 -19.71
CA VAL A 342 12.62 -0.79 -18.80
C VAL A 342 13.68 -1.56 -19.58
N LYS A 343 13.29 -2.40 -20.55
CA LYS A 343 14.24 -3.11 -21.43
C LYS A 343 15.19 -2.18 -22.14
N GLU A 344 14.66 -1.10 -22.72
CA GLU A 344 15.45 -0.18 -23.50
C GLU A 344 16.38 0.67 -22.64
N VAL A 345 15.87 1.23 -21.55
CA VAL A 345 16.59 2.17 -20.69
C VAL A 345 17.60 1.45 -19.82
N LEU A 346 17.23 0.31 -19.25
CA LEU A 346 18.03 -0.40 -18.23
C LEU A 346 18.74 -1.65 -18.77
N LYS A 347 18.45 -2.07 -20.00
CA LYS A 347 19.03 -3.26 -20.64
C LYS A 347 18.79 -4.56 -19.85
N ILE A 348 17.64 -4.66 -19.19
CA ILE A 348 17.19 -5.84 -18.44
C ILE A 348 15.77 -6.24 -18.84
N ASP A 349 15.38 -7.51 -18.68
CA ASP A 349 13.96 -7.88 -18.70
C ASP A 349 13.39 -7.62 -17.29
N PRO A 350 12.42 -6.70 -17.13
CA PRO A 350 11.84 -6.47 -15.82
C PRO A 350 11.01 -7.68 -15.39
N TRP A 351 10.99 -7.93 -14.09
CA TRP A 351 9.99 -8.81 -13.52
C TRP A 351 8.62 -8.11 -13.54
N ILE A 352 7.57 -8.84 -13.88
CA ILE A 352 6.20 -8.33 -13.92
C ILE A 352 5.32 -9.30 -13.14
N GLY A 353 4.55 -8.80 -12.19
CA GLY A 353 3.64 -9.62 -11.41
C GLY A 353 2.85 -8.83 -10.37
N ILE A 354 2.23 -9.55 -9.44
CA ILE A 354 1.47 -8.94 -8.35
C ILE A 354 2.28 -8.89 -7.06
N SER A 355 2.09 -7.80 -6.30
CA SER A 355 2.63 -7.66 -4.96
C SER A 355 1.89 -8.56 -3.96
N TYR A 356 2.59 -8.94 -2.89
CA TYR A 356 1.98 -9.60 -1.73
C TYR A 356 1.29 -8.60 -0.80
N GLY A 357 1.79 -7.36 -0.77
CA GLY A 357 1.22 -6.22 -0.07
C GLY A 357 0.26 -5.45 -0.96
N ARG A 358 -0.66 -4.72 -0.33
CA ARG A 358 -1.57 -3.81 -1.01
C ARG A 358 -0.81 -2.51 -1.37
N ASP A 359 -1.22 -1.88 -2.46
CA ASP A 359 -0.95 -0.47 -2.74
C ASP A 359 -2.26 0.27 -3.06
N ASP A 360 -2.20 1.60 -3.18
CA ASP A 360 -3.34 2.44 -3.52
C ASP A 360 -3.84 2.29 -4.97
N GLY A 361 -3.11 1.54 -5.81
CA GLY A 361 -3.55 1.14 -7.13
C GLY A 361 -4.88 0.35 -7.12
N VAL A 362 -5.25 -0.25 -5.98
CA VAL A 362 -6.56 -0.90 -5.79
C VAL A 362 -7.74 0.02 -6.13
N TYR A 363 -7.66 1.31 -5.75
CA TYR A 363 -8.78 2.23 -5.92
C TYR A 363 -8.97 2.59 -7.40
N TYR A 364 -7.88 2.84 -8.12
CA TYR A 364 -7.93 3.12 -9.56
C TYR A 364 -8.36 1.89 -10.37
N ARG A 365 -7.85 0.69 -10.04
CA ARG A 365 -8.28 -0.56 -10.70
C ARG A 365 -9.77 -0.85 -10.46
N SER A 366 -10.32 -0.48 -9.29
CA SER A 366 -11.73 -0.71 -8.95
C SER A 366 -12.72 0.03 -9.86
N ILE A 367 -12.28 1.12 -10.49
CA ILE A 367 -13.06 1.89 -11.45
C ILE A 367 -12.64 1.62 -12.91
N GLY A 368 -11.86 0.56 -13.15
CA GLY A 368 -11.49 0.08 -14.48
C GLY A 368 -10.29 0.77 -15.11
N VAL A 369 -9.50 1.54 -14.36
CA VAL A 369 -8.32 2.25 -14.89
C VAL A 369 -7.11 1.33 -14.92
N GLU A 370 -6.42 1.28 -16.06
CA GLU A 370 -5.17 0.54 -16.22
C GLU A 370 -4.07 1.12 -15.32
N THR A 371 -3.67 0.37 -14.30
CA THR A 371 -2.79 0.87 -13.23
C THR A 371 -1.58 -0.03 -13.03
N ILE A 372 -0.38 0.55 -13.07
CA ILE A 372 0.85 -0.12 -12.66
C ILE A 372 1.45 0.57 -11.44
N THR A 373 2.29 -0.17 -10.75
CA THR A 373 3.08 0.32 -9.63
C THR A 373 4.55 0.15 -10.02
N TYR A 374 5.27 1.26 -10.13
CA TYR A 374 6.66 1.31 -10.57
C TYR A 374 7.33 2.56 -10.01
N GLY A 375 8.39 2.43 -9.22
CA GLY A 375 9.06 3.54 -8.55
C GLY A 375 10.45 3.19 -8.02
N PRO A 376 11.26 4.19 -7.62
CA PRO A 376 12.59 3.96 -7.07
C PRO A 376 12.48 3.42 -5.63
N GLY A 377 13.48 2.66 -5.21
CA GLY A 377 13.52 2.13 -3.84
C GLY A 377 14.27 0.82 -3.75
N VAL A 378 14.63 0.43 -2.53
CA VAL A 378 15.42 -0.77 -2.26
C VAL A 378 14.57 -1.77 -1.48
N GLU A 379 14.39 -2.94 -2.07
CA GLU A 379 13.62 -4.03 -1.47
C GLU A 379 14.15 -4.38 -0.07
N GLY A 380 13.24 -4.49 0.89
CA GLY A 380 13.56 -4.83 2.28
C GLY A 380 14.09 -3.67 3.13
N THR A 381 14.12 -2.43 2.63
CA THR A 381 14.52 -1.26 3.43
C THR A 381 13.34 -0.46 4.00
N ALA A 382 12.17 -0.53 3.37
CA ALA A 382 10.95 0.11 3.85
C ALA A 382 10.61 -0.32 5.28
N HIS A 383 10.09 0.63 6.07
CA HIS A 383 9.65 0.45 7.46
C HIS A 383 10.75 0.06 8.48
N MET A 384 12.00 -0.07 8.06
CA MET A 384 13.13 -0.36 8.95
C MET A 384 13.93 0.90 9.32
N PRO A 385 14.80 0.83 10.36
CA PRO A 385 15.85 1.80 10.58
C PRO A 385 16.85 1.85 9.41
N ASP A 386 17.45 3.03 9.22
CA ASP A 386 18.42 3.30 8.14
C ASP A 386 17.84 2.99 6.75
N GLU A 387 16.53 3.24 6.56
CA GLU A 387 15.87 3.21 5.26
C GLU A 387 16.62 4.11 4.28
N TYR A 388 16.82 3.60 3.06
CA TYR A 388 17.46 4.35 1.99
C TYR A 388 16.89 3.96 0.63
N THR A 389 16.90 4.93 -0.29
CA THR A 389 16.90 4.69 -1.73
C THR A 389 18.28 4.99 -2.30
N SER A 390 18.50 4.80 -3.60
CA SER A 390 19.74 5.24 -4.25
C SER A 390 19.52 6.29 -5.32
N ILE A 391 20.50 7.17 -5.48
CA ILE A 391 20.49 8.19 -6.53
C ILE A 391 20.43 7.51 -7.90
N SER A 392 21.20 6.44 -8.09
CA SER A 392 21.18 5.62 -9.29
C SER A 392 19.78 5.06 -9.60
N ASP A 393 19.01 4.63 -8.59
CA ASP A 393 17.68 4.07 -8.82
C ASP A 393 16.65 5.14 -9.15
N ILE A 394 16.73 6.31 -8.51
CA ILE A 394 15.94 7.49 -8.87
C ILE A 394 16.18 7.86 -10.34
N GLU A 395 17.45 7.94 -10.76
CA GLU A 395 17.79 8.30 -12.14
C GLU A 395 17.24 7.29 -13.15
N LYS A 396 17.43 5.99 -12.89
CA LYS A 396 16.91 4.90 -13.74
C LYS A 396 15.40 4.97 -13.91
N VAL A 397 14.67 5.19 -12.81
CA VAL A 397 13.21 5.28 -12.83
C VAL A 397 12.76 6.54 -13.55
N LEU A 398 13.40 7.69 -13.33
CA LEU A 398 13.07 8.94 -14.02
C LEU A 398 13.25 8.81 -15.54
N ARG A 399 14.37 8.22 -15.99
CA ARG A 399 14.59 7.90 -17.43
C ARG A 399 13.49 6.99 -17.97
N THR A 400 13.09 5.99 -17.20
CA THR A 400 12.04 5.04 -17.58
C THR A 400 10.66 5.69 -17.65
N TYR A 401 10.31 6.55 -16.69
CA TYR A 401 9.08 7.33 -16.73
C TYR A 401 9.02 8.24 -17.96
N SER A 402 10.13 8.90 -18.31
CA SER A 402 10.20 9.73 -19.52
C SER A 402 9.90 8.90 -20.78
N CYS A 403 10.52 7.72 -20.90
CA CYS A 403 10.20 6.77 -21.97
C CYS A 403 8.72 6.37 -22.00
N ILE A 404 8.15 6.03 -20.84
CA ILE A 404 6.74 5.59 -20.73
C ILE A 404 5.81 6.72 -21.20
N VAL A 405 6.01 7.94 -20.71
CA VAL A 405 5.19 9.11 -21.06
C VAL A 405 5.31 9.48 -22.53
N GLU A 406 6.49 9.34 -23.14
CA GLU A 406 6.68 9.57 -24.59
C GLU A 406 5.92 8.57 -25.48
N ARG A 407 5.78 7.32 -25.01
CA ARG A 407 5.22 6.19 -25.78
C ARG A 407 3.75 5.93 -25.53
N LEU A 408 3.22 6.31 -24.37
CA LEU A 408 1.79 6.34 -24.13
C LEU A 408 1.19 7.46 -24.99
N ARG A 409 0.59 7.06 -26.11
CA ARG A 409 -0.05 7.93 -27.11
C ARG A 409 -1.45 7.46 -27.43
#